data_AF-A0AAQ3RJ59-F1
#
_entry.id   AF-A0AAQ3RJ59-F1
#
_cell.length_a   1.000
_cell.length_b   1.000
_cell.length_c   1.000
_cell.angle_alpha   90.00
_cell.angle_beta   90.00
_cell.angle_gamma   90.00
#
_symmetry.space_group_name_H-M   'P 1'
#
loop_
_entity.id
_entity.type
_entity.pdbx_description
1 polymer ?
#
loop_
_entity_poly.entity_id
_entity_poly.type
_entity_poly.pdbx_seq_one_letter_code
_entity_poly.pdbx_strand_id
1 'polypeptide(L)'
;MLSEMACEELPKEVCAFSVASSGKRCLLETEKAAEGGVEYQCRTSEVVVERMANYIETDQCVEACGVDRNSVGISSDAFFEPQFTAKLCSSQCYQNCSNIVDLFFNLAAGEGKISLQLTIL
;
A
#
# COMPACT_ATOMS: atom_id res chain seq x y z
N MET A 1 -24.30 -0.32 -12.93
CA MET A 1 -22.98 0.15 -13.38
C MET A 1 -22.14 0.27 -12.12
N LEU A 2 -21.04 -0.48 -11.99
CA LEU A 2 -20.08 -0.23 -10.90
C LEU A 2 -19.37 1.08 -11.23
N SER A 3 -19.30 1.99 -10.26
CA SER A 3 -18.51 3.22 -10.42
C SER A 3 -17.07 2.81 -10.70
N GLU A 4 -16.49 3.38 -11.75
CA GLU A 4 -15.06 3.26 -11.99
C GLU A 4 -14.33 4.03 -10.89
N MET A 5 -13.37 3.40 -10.24
CA MET A 5 -12.50 4.02 -9.26
C MET A 5 -11.12 4.23 -9.88
N ALA A 6 -10.79 5.49 -10.14
CA ALA A 6 -9.46 5.92 -10.57
C ALA A 6 -8.69 6.49 -9.37
N CYS A 7 -7.38 6.26 -9.30
CA CYS A 7 -6.57 6.74 -8.17
C CYS A 7 -6.58 8.27 -8.08
N GLU A 8 -6.53 8.94 -9.22
CA GLU A 8 -6.47 10.40 -9.36
C GLU A 8 -7.73 11.10 -8.83
N GLU A 9 -8.83 10.37 -8.66
CA GLU A 9 -10.10 10.86 -8.10
C GLU A 9 -10.24 10.56 -6.59
N LEU A 10 -9.32 9.79 -6.01
CA LEU A 10 -9.37 9.44 -4.59
C LEU A 10 -8.88 10.61 -3.71
N PRO A 11 -9.57 10.86 -2.58
CA PRO A 11 -9.03 11.76 -1.58
C PRO A 11 -7.77 11.16 -0.95
N LYS A 12 -6.86 12.04 -0.51
CA LYS A 12 -5.55 11.68 0.05
C LYS A 12 -5.64 10.59 1.12
N GLU A 13 -6.65 10.68 1.98
CA GLU A 13 -6.83 9.85 3.17
C GLU A 13 -7.10 8.38 2.81
N VAL A 14 -7.55 8.10 1.59
CA VAL A 14 -7.79 6.73 1.11
C VAL A 14 -6.95 6.38 -0.10
N CYS A 15 -6.02 7.24 -0.50
CA CYS A 15 -5.19 7.02 -1.67
C CYS A 15 -4.20 5.87 -1.44
N ALA A 16 -3.33 6.01 -0.43
CA ALA A 16 -2.25 5.04 -0.22
C ALA A 16 -2.82 3.64 -0.01
N PHE A 17 -2.20 2.67 -0.68
CA PHE A 17 -2.55 1.25 -0.66
C PHE A 17 -3.88 0.90 -1.35
N SER A 18 -4.67 1.82 -1.90
CA SER A 18 -5.88 1.44 -2.65
C SER A 18 -5.55 0.77 -4.00
N VAL A 19 -6.52 0.06 -4.57
CA VAL A 19 -6.41 -0.61 -5.87
C VAL A 19 -7.53 -0.14 -6.78
N ALA A 20 -7.19 0.63 -7.82
CA ALA A 20 -8.12 1.14 -8.81
C ALA A 20 -8.92 0.02 -9.52
N SER A 21 -10.00 0.41 -10.21
CA SER A 21 -10.77 -0.52 -11.04
C SER A 21 -9.95 -1.15 -12.17
N SER A 22 -8.85 -0.50 -12.58
CA SER A 22 -7.86 -1.04 -13.53
C SER A 22 -6.98 -2.15 -12.96
N GLY A 23 -7.14 -2.49 -11.67
CA GLY A 23 -6.29 -3.44 -10.95
C GLY A 23 -4.92 -2.88 -10.58
N LYS A 24 -4.66 -1.59 -10.79
CA LYS A 24 -3.39 -0.93 -10.44
C LYS A 24 -3.48 -0.30 -9.06
N ARG A 25 -2.36 -0.25 -8.33
CA ARG A 25 -2.33 0.35 -7.00
C ARG A 25 -2.28 1.87 -7.07
N CYS A 26 -2.80 2.51 -6.04
CA CYS A 26 -2.75 3.94 -5.86
C CYS A 26 -1.59 4.32 -4.94
N LEU A 27 -0.82 5.32 -5.36
CA LEU A 27 0.36 5.83 -4.70
C LEU A 27 0.13 7.28 -4.34
N LEU A 28 0.42 7.64 -3.09
CA LEU A 28 0.46 9.03 -2.70
C LEU A 28 1.82 9.61 -3.07
N GLU A 29 1.83 10.65 -3.88
CA GLU A 29 3.03 11.35 -4.33
C GLU A 29 3.00 12.80 -3.87
N THR A 30 4.16 13.46 -3.92
CA THR A 30 4.30 14.88 -3.60
C THR A 30 4.75 15.67 -4.83
N GLU A 31 4.14 16.82 -5.04
CA GLU A 31 4.53 17.79 -6.07
C GLU A 31 4.80 19.15 -5.44
N LYS A 32 5.66 19.96 -6.08
CA LYS A 32 5.90 21.33 -5.64
C LYS A 32 4.68 22.20 -6.00
N ALA A 33 4.08 22.82 -4.99
CA ALA A 33 3.01 23.78 -5.18
C ALA A 33 3.49 25.04 -5.91
N ALA A 34 2.63 25.65 -6.73
CA ALA A 34 2.95 26.85 -7.50
C ALA A 34 3.36 28.04 -6.63
N GLU A 35 2.80 28.14 -5.41
CA GLU A 35 3.05 29.22 -4.46
C GLU A 35 4.18 28.89 -3.45
N GLY A 36 4.88 27.77 -3.67
CA GLY A 36 5.79 27.18 -2.70
C GLY A 36 5.05 26.27 -1.71
N GLY A 37 5.73 25.22 -1.25
CA GLY A 37 5.14 24.15 -0.42
C GLY A 37 5.05 22.82 -1.15
N VAL A 38 4.33 21.88 -0.54
CA VAL A 38 4.16 20.51 -1.03
C VAL A 38 2.67 20.21 -1.17
N GLU A 39 2.27 19.82 -2.37
CA GLU A 39 0.95 19.28 -2.66
C GLU A 39 1.02 17.75 -2.73
N TYR A 40 -0.06 17.10 -2.30
CA TYR A 40 -0.18 15.65 -2.38
C TYR A 40 -1.06 15.28 -3.57
N GLN A 41 -0.63 14.30 -4.34
CA GLN A 41 -1.41 13.77 -5.44
C GLN A 41 -1.51 12.27 -5.35
N CYS A 42 -2.70 11.75 -5.63
CA CYS A 42 -2.88 10.32 -5.77
C CYS A 42 -2.64 9.91 -7.23
N ARG A 43 -1.77 8.92 -7.45
CA ARG A 43 -1.40 8.46 -8.79
C ARG A 43 -1.51 6.95 -8.93
N THR A 44 -1.84 6.51 -10.13
CA THR A 44 -1.91 5.09 -10.47
C THR A 44 -0.51 4.52 -10.73
N SER A 45 -0.18 3.40 -10.08
CA SER A 45 1.07 2.67 -10.31
C SER A 45 1.10 1.98 -11.68
N GLU A 46 2.30 1.65 -12.19
CA GLU A 46 2.41 0.96 -13.47
C GLU A 46 2.07 -0.54 -13.40
N VAL A 47 2.31 -1.16 -12.25
CA VAL A 47 2.13 -2.60 -12.02
C VAL A 47 0.68 -2.95 -11.73
N VAL A 48 0.16 -3.96 -12.43
CA VAL A 48 -1.19 -4.51 -12.25
C VAL A 48 -1.16 -5.61 -11.18
N VAL A 49 -2.12 -5.57 -10.26
CA VAL A 49 -2.38 -6.60 -9.26
C VAL A 49 -3.27 -7.68 -9.88
N GLU A 50 -2.83 -8.94 -9.84
CA GLU A 50 -3.52 -10.03 -10.56
C GLU A 50 -4.92 -10.36 -10.02
N ARG A 51 -5.20 -10.08 -8.73
CA ARG A 51 -6.39 -10.61 -8.03
C ARG A 51 -7.25 -9.57 -7.32
N MET A 52 -6.97 -8.28 -7.53
CA MET A 52 -7.65 -7.22 -6.80
C MET A 52 -7.92 -6.03 -7.70
N ALA A 53 -9.13 -5.48 -7.60
CA ALA A 53 -9.55 -4.27 -8.28
C ALA A 53 -10.66 -3.60 -7.48
N ASN A 54 -10.76 -2.28 -7.58
CA ASN A 54 -11.79 -1.48 -6.90
C ASN A 54 -11.83 -1.72 -5.38
N TYR A 55 -10.66 -1.63 -4.72
CA TYR A 55 -10.49 -1.96 -3.31
C TYR A 55 -9.84 -0.80 -2.54
N ILE A 56 -10.45 -0.42 -1.42
CA ILE A 56 -9.91 0.58 -0.48
C ILE A 56 -9.64 -0.14 0.84
N GLU A 57 -8.43 0.02 1.37
CA GLU A 57 -8.08 -0.59 2.66
C GLU A 57 -8.87 0.02 3.82
N THR A 58 -9.19 -0.81 4.80
CA THR A 58 -9.87 -0.37 6.03
C THR A 58 -8.88 0.21 7.03
N ASP A 59 -9.35 1.08 7.93
CA ASP A 59 -8.51 1.61 9.02
C ASP A 59 -7.96 0.50 9.92
N GLN A 60 -8.76 -0.56 10.12
CA GLN A 60 -8.33 -1.75 10.85
C GLN A 60 -7.11 -2.40 10.18
N CYS A 61 -7.10 -2.51 8.85
CA CYS A 61 -5.97 -3.10 8.13
C CYS A 61 -4.73 -2.20 8.13
N VAL A 62 -4.94 -0.89 7.97
CA VAL A 62 -3.87 0.12 8.10
C VAL A 62 -3.19 -0.01 9.47
N GLU A 63 -3.97 -0.06 10.55
CA GLU A 63 -3.45 -0.18 11.91
C GLU A 63 -2.77 -1.52 12.19
N ALA A 64 -3.42 -2.63 11.79
CA ALA A 64 -2.95 -3.99 12.02
C ALA A 64 -1.62 -4.25 11.31
N CYS A 65 -1.46 -3.77 10.08
CA CYS A 65 -0.24 -3.93 9.30
C CYS A 65 0.83 -2.89 9.62
N GLY A 66 0.52 -1.87 10.42
CA GLY A 66 1.48 -0.84 10.82
C GLY A 66 1.88 0.09 9.69
N VAL A 67 0.97 0.34 8.74
CA VAL A 67 1.18 1.29 7.64
C VAL A 67 0.47 2.62 7.95
N ASP A 68 0.84 3.69 7.25
CA ASP A 68 0.22 5.01 7.37
C ASP A 68 -0.42 5.43 6.05
N ARG A 69 -1.68 5.87 6.09
CA ARG A 69 -2.41 6.41 4.93
C ARG A 69 -1.72 7.62 4.29
N ASN A 70 -0.85 8.31 5.05
CA ASN A 70 -0.07 9.45 4.58
C ASN A 70 1.31 9.07 4.04
N SER A 71 1.65 7.78 3.97
CA SER A 71 2.91 7.32 3.39
C SER A 71 3.02 7.80 1.93
N VAL A 72 4.05 8.59 1.65
CA VAL A 72 4.39 9.05 0.32
C VAL A 72 5.29 8.02 -0.34
N GLY A 73 4.87 7.51 -1.49
CA GLY A 73 5.51 6.38 -2.15
C GLY A 73 5.46 5.09 -1.33
N ILE A 74 6.16 4.08 -1.82
CA ILE A 74 6.32 2.77 -1.15
C ILE A 74 7.80 2.39 -1.28
N SER A 75 8.46 2.15 -0.16
CA SER A 75 9.88 1.77 -0.12
C SER A 75 10.07 0.42 0.55
N SER A 76 11.03 -0.37 0.04
CA SER A 76 11.50 -1.60 0.64
C SER A 76 12.33 -1.36 1.91
N ASP A 77 12.71 -0.11 2.18
CA ASP A 77 13.41 0.26 3.42
C ASP A 77 12.56 0.03 4.68
N ALA A 78 11.23 0.03 4.54
CA ALA A 78 10.31 -0.26 5.63
C ALA A 78 10.63 -1.62 6.31
N PHE A 79 11.17 -2.59 5.57
CA PHE A 79 11.56 -3.89 6.13
C PHE A 79 12.70 -3.81 7.16
N PHE A 80 13.48 -2.73 7.17
CA PHE A 80 14.53 -2.52 8.18
C PHE A 80 13.97 -2.06 9.52
N GLU A 81 12.69 -1.70 9.59
CA GLU A 81 12.01 -1.33 10.83
C GLU A 81 11.41 -2.58 11.49
N PRO A 82 11.94 -3.05 12.64
CA PRO A 82 11.46 -4.29 13.27
C PRO A 82 10.00 -4.22 13.69
N GLN A 83 9.53 -3.03 14.08
CA GLN A 83 8.14 -2.80 14.49
C GLN A 83 7.17 -2.96 13.31
N PHE A 84 7.54 -2.46 12.13
CA PHE A 84 6.75 -2.63 10.91
C PHE A 84 6.68 -4.11 10.53
N THR A 85 7.82 -4.79 10.43
CA THR A 85 7.87 -6.20 10.06
C THR A 85 7.10 -7.09 11.06
N ALA A 86 7.19 -6.79 12.36
CA ALA A 86 6.41 -7.51 13.38
C ALA A 86 4.89 -7.34 13.19
N LYS A 87 4.42 -6.12 12.86
CA LYS A 87 3.00 -5.87 12.57
C LYS A 87 2.54 -6.52 11.27
N LEU A 88 3.33 -6.39 10.20
CA LEU A 88 3.06 -7.01 8.89
C LEU A 88 2.93 -8.54 9.00
N CYS A 89 3.80 -9.17 9.82
CA CYS A 89 3.78 -10.62 10.06
C CYS A 89 2.82 -11.06 11.17
N SER A 90 2.12 -10.13 11.84
CA SER A 90 1.11 -10.48 12.84
C SER A 90 -0.07 -11.21 12.19
N SER A 91 -0.74 -12.10 12.93
CA SER A 91 -1.93 -12.80 12.42
C SER A 91 -3.04 -11.84 12.01
N GLN A 92 -3.17 -10.70 12.73
CA GLN A 92 -4.18 -9.69 12.45
C GLN A 92 -3.98 -9.06 11.06
N CYS A 93 -2.74 -8.76 10.65
CA CYS A 93 -2.45 -8.27 9.31
C CYS A 93 -2.43 -9.41 8.28
N TYR A 94 -1.58 -10.42 8.52
CA TYR A 94 -1.24 -11.45 7.53
C TYR A 94 -2.47 -12.22 7.02
N GLN A 95 -3.44 -12.49 7.90
CA GLN A 95 -4.62 -13.29 7.55
C GLN A 95 -5.80 -12.47 7.05
N ASN A 96 -5.86 -11.17 7.37
CA ASN A 96 -7.07 -10.36 7.13
C ASN A 96 -6.86 -9.22 6.11
N CYS A 97 -5.62 -8.85 5.80
CA CYS A 97 -5.31 -7.65 5.01
C CYS A 97 -4.54 -8.01 3.74
N SER A 98 -5.19 -8.75 2.86
CA SER A 98 -4.54 -9.38 1.70
C SER A 98 -3.86 -8.39 0.76
N ASN A 99 -4.35 -7.15 0.64
CA ASN A 99 -3.77 -6.17 -0.27
C ASN A 99 -2.43 -5.62 0.24
N ILE A 100 -2.38 -5.17 1.49
CA ILE A 100 -1.13 -4.70 2.12
C ILE A 100 -0.10 -5.84 2.17
N VAL A 101 -0.53 -7.05 2.53
CA VAL A 101 0.35 -8.22 2.55
C VAL A 101 0.90 -8.53 1.15
N ASP A 102 0.04 -8.61 0.13
CA ASP A 102 0.46 -8.87 -1.25
C ASP A 102 1.45 -7.81 -1.75
N LEU A 103 1.19 -6.53 -1.46
CA LEU A 103 2.07 -5.42 -1.83
C LEU A 103 3.49 -5.61 -1.28
N PHE A 104 3.63 -5.79 0.03
CA PHE A 104 4.96 -5.88 0.65
C PHE A 104 5.64 -7.21 0.34
N PHE A 105 4.91 -8.32 0.19
CA PHE A 105 5.50 -9.57 -0.26
C PHE A 105 6.06 -9.47 -1.69
N ASN A 106 5.31 -8.85 -2.61
CA ASN A 106 5.78 -8.64 -3.98
C ASN A 106 6.97 -7.66 -4.04
N LEU A 107 6.97 -6.63 -3.19
CA LEU A 107 8.10 -5.72 -3.05
C LEU A 107 9.36 -6.46 -2.56
N ALA A 108 9.24 -7.30 -1.53
CA ALA A 108 10.35 -8.10 -1.01
C ALA A 108 10.88 -9.10 -2.07
N ALA A 109 9.98 -9.72 -2.83
CA ALA A 109 10.35 -10.63 -3.92
C ALA A 109 11.12 -9.91 -5.04
N GLY A 110 10.71 -8.68 -5.39
CA GLY A 110 11.40 -7.84 -6.38
C GLY A 110 12.81 -7.41 -5.97
N GLU A 111 13.07 -7.29 -4.66
CA GLU A 111 14.39 -6.96 -4.09
C GLU A 111 15.34 -8.17 -4.01
N GLY A 112 14.91 -9.36 -4.46
CA GLY A 112 15.69 -10.59 -4.33
C GLY A 112 15.83 -11.10 -2.89
N LYS A 113 15.09 -10.52 -1.93
CA LYS A 113 15.00 -11.00 -0.55
C LYS A 113 13.98 -12.13 -0.47
N ILE A 114 14.42 -13.35 -0.76
CA ILE A 114 13.65 -14.55 -0.42
C ILE A 114 13.83 -14.84 1.07
N SER A 115 12.70 -15.05 1.75
CA SER A 115 12.55 -15.47 3.15
C SER A 115 12.36 -14.33 4.18
N LEU A 116 11.15 -13.75 4.20
CA LEU A 116 10.49 -13.62 5.51
C LEU A 116 10.24 -15.06 5.96
N GLN A 117 11.22 -15.64 6.64
CA GLN A 117 11.08 -16.98 7.18
C GLN A 117 9.90 -16.92 8.13
N LEU A 118 8.81 -17.59 7.75
CA LEU A 118 7.68 -17.89 8.61
C LEU A 118 8.20 -18.68 9.80
N THR A 119 8.67 -17.98 10.83
CA THR A 119 8.55 -18.47 12.20
C THR A 119 7.20 -17.97 12.68
N ILE A 120 6.15 -18.61 12.16
CA ILE A 120 4.92 -18.73 12.93
C ILE A 120 5.34 -19.52 14.18
N LEU A 121 5.34 -18.88 15.35
CA LEU A 121 5.36 -19.60 16.62
C LEU A 121 4.07 -20.42 16.76
#